data_AF-I0KV20-F1
#
_entry.id   AF-I0KV20-F1
#
_cell.length_a   1.000
_cell.length_b   1.000
_cell.length_c   1.000
_cell.angle_alpha   90.00
_cell.angle_beta   90.00
_cell.angle_gamma   90.00
#
_symmetry.space_group_name_H-M   'P 1'
#
loop_
_entity.id
_entity.type
_entity.pdbx_description
1 polymer ?
#
loop_
_entity_poly.entity_id
_entity_poly.type
_entity_poly.pdbx_seq_one_letter_code
_entity_poly.pdbx_strand_id
1 'polypeptide(L)'
;MTEQRGSEQQGGFPRRDAEGRVRTLGDLLGVCLAGLVIGVLALVLFEWAFASFGAGDFGHTNGWLAVILPAWLFWDDFRAWDFGAARVVAALVALAVAVLVGLLVAGLAAGFPPLLSGALGAVAFTVAYATVWFPGVRWLARRTG
;
A
#
# COMPACT_ATOMS: atom_id res chain seq x y z
N MET A 1 45.18 10.70 11.99
CA MET A 1 44.39 11.87 11.56
C MET A 1 43.31 11.37 10.61
N THR A 2 42.27 10.74 11.16
CA THR A 2 40.95 11.34 11.47
C THR A 2 40.19 11.86 10.25
N GLU A 3 39.08 11.16 10.00
CA GLU A 3 37.81 11.68 9.47
C GLU A 3 37.71 12.01 7.98
N GLN A 4 37.27 11.01 7.22
CA GLN A 4 36.19 11.20 6.25
C GLN A 4 35.17 10.04 6.38
N ARG A 5 34.41 10.01 7.48
CA ARG A 5 33.09 9.36 7.51
C ARG A 5 32.10 10.28 6.80
N GLY A 6 32.24 10.38 5.49
CA GLY A 6 31.55 11.36 4.65
C GLY A 6 30.72 10.72 3.55
N SER A 7 29.96 9.69 3.89
CA SER A 7 28.76 9.29 3.13
C SER A 7 27.92 8.39 4.02
N GLU A 8 27.22 8.97 4.99
CA GLU A 8 25.88 8.45 5.28
C GLU A 8 25.18 8.44 3.92
N GLN A 9 25.12 7.27 3.28
CA GLN A 9 24.24 7.04 2.15
C GLN A 9 22.91 7.65 2.57
N GLN A 10 22.48 8.69 1.85
CA GLN A 10 21.15 9.26 1.98
C GLN A 10 20.19 8.10 1.74
N GLY A 11 19.82 7.40 2.81
CA GLY A 11 19.04 6.19 2.76
C GLY A 11 17.67 6.62 2.27
N GLY A 12 17.39 6.37 0.99
CA GLY A 12 16.11 6.72 0.39
C GLY A 12 14.98 6.18 1.25
N PHE A 13 13.91 6.96 1.40
CA PHE A 13 12.69 6.48 2.03
C PHE A 13 11.94 5.61 1.01
N PRO A 14 11.50 4.38 1.37
CA PRO A 14 11.58 3.73 2.68
C PRO A 14 12.95 3.09 2.97
N ARG A 15 13.34 3.07 4.25
CA ARG A 15 14.57 2.40 4.70
C ARG A 15 14.43 0.89 4.48
N ARG A 16 15.42 0.30 3.80
CA ARG A 16 15.47 -1.15 3.51
C ARG A 16 16.68 -1.81 4.19
N ASP A 17 16.57 -3.12 4.45
CA ASP A 17 17.71 -3.95 4.91
C ASP A 17 18.59 -4.41 3.75
N ALA A 18 19.62 -5.22 4.05
CA ALA A 18 20.60 -5.69 3.06
C ALA A 18 19.94 -6.56 1.99
N GLU A 19 18.84 -7.22 2.33
CA GLU A 19 18.03 -8.07 1.46
C GLU A 19 16.95 -7.27 0.70
N GLY A 20 16.89 -5.95 0.89
CA GLY A 20 15.95 -5.05 0.21
C GLY A 20 14.55 -5.01 0.83
N ARG A 21 14.34 -5.57 2.02
CA ARG A 21 13.04 -5.60 2.72
C ARG A 21 12.83 -4.31 3.50
N VAL A 22 11.60 -3.82 3.59
CA VAL A 22 11.31 -2.59 4.35
C VAL A 22 11.57 -2.81 5.84
N ARG A 23 12.37 -1.93 6.46
CA ARG A 23 12.90 -2.14 7.82
C ARG A 23 11.85 -1.95 8.93
N THR A 24 10.92 -1.01 8.77
CA THR A 24 9.93 -0.67 9.79
C THR A 24 8.50 -0.63 9.22
N LEU A 25 7.50 -0.93 10.06
CA LEU A 25 6.10 -0.82 9.67
C LEU A 25 5.75 0.63 9.31
N GLY A 26 6.33 1.60 10.01
CA GLY A 26 6.14 3.02 9.71
C GLY A 26 6.64 3.41 8.32
N ASP A 27 7.78 2.88 7.90
CA ASP A 27 8.30 3.13 6.55
C ASP A 27 7.40 2.49 5.48
N LEU A 28 6.90 1.25 5.73
CA LEU A 28 5.98 0.56 4.82
C LEU A 28 4.64 1.31 4.69
N LEU A 29 4.04 1.67 5.82
CA LEU A 29 2.81 2.45 5.83
C LEU A 29 3.02 3.81 5.17
N GLY A 30 4.11 4.51 5.48
CA GLY A 30 4.38 5.83 4.92
C GLY A 30 4.51 5.80 3.40
N VAL A 31 5.27 4.85 2.84
CA VAL A 31 5.42 4.75 1.37
C VAL A 31 4.12 4.31 0.70
N CYS A 32 3.38 3.36 1.27
CA CYS A 32 2.11 2.91 0.73
C CYS A 32 1.02 3.99 0.81
N LEU A 33 0.93 4.72 1.92
CA LEU A 33 -0.01 5.83 2.06
C LEU A 33 0.33 6.99 1.14
N ALA A 34 1.63 7.31 0.94
CA ALA A 34 2.04 8.28 -0.06
C ALA A 34 1.61 7.85 -1.47
N GLY A 35 1.85 6.58 -1.83
CA GLY A 35 1.38 6.01 -3.10
C GLY A 35 -0.14 6.07 -3.24
N LEU A 36 -0.89 5.80 -2.16
CA LEU A 36 -2.34 5.90 -2.16
C LEU A 36 -2.82 7.33 -2.36
N VAL A 37 -2.23 8.31 -1.67
CA VAL A 37 -2.54 9.73 -1.85
C VAL A 37 -2.30 10.14 -3.30
N ILE A 38 -1.17 9.74 -3.88
CA ILE A 38 -0.87 9.99 -5.30
C ILE A 38 -1.93 9.34 -6.19
N GLY A 39 -2.32 8.10 -5.91
CA GLY A 39 -3.37 7.39 -6.65
C GLY A 39 -4.72 8.11 -6.59
N VAL A 40 -5.15 8.54 -5.41
CA VAL A 40 -6.39 9.31 -5.23
C VAL A 40 -6.32 10.64 -5.97
N LEU A 41 -5.21 11.38 -5.86
CA LEU A 41 -5.01 12.63 -6.58
C LEU A 41 -5.06 12.43 -8.10
N ALA A 42 -4.44 11.36 -8.60
CA ALA A 42 -4.50 11.02 -10.02
C ALA A 42 -5.94 10.76 -10.47
N LEU A 43 -6.73 9.99 -9.71
CA LEU A 43 -8.14 9.73 -10.03
C LEU A 43 -8.97 11.02 -10.03
N VAL A 44 -8.80 11.87 -9.02
CA VAL A 44 -9.48 13.16 -8.93
C VAL A 44 -9.13 14.06 -10.12
N LEU A 45 -7.85 14.13 -10.49
CA LEU A 45 -7.39 14.90 -11.65
C LEU A 45 -7.95 14.35 -12.96
N PHE A 46 -8.00 13.02 -13.12
CA PHE A 46 -8.60 12.39 -14.29
C PHE A 46 -10.08 12.73 -14.41
N GLU A 47 -10.87 12.54 -13.36
CA GLU A 47 -12.30 12.87 -13.41
C GLU A 47 -12.53 14.36 -13.64
N TRP A 48 -11.75 15.22 -13.00
CA TRP A 48 -11.86 16.66 -13.21
C TRP A 48 -11.58 17.04 -14.68
N ALA A 49 -10.55 16.44 -15.30
CA ALA A 49 -10.26 16.65 -16.71
C ALA A 49 -11.44 16.18 -17.59
N PHE A 50 -11.94 14.95 -17.41
CA PHE A 50 -13.06 14.43 -18.21
C PHE A 50 -14.35 15.24 -18.05
N ALA A 51 -14.67 15.65 -16.82
CA ALA A 51 -15.82 16.50 -16.55
C ALA A 51 -15.67 17.88 -17.22
N SER A 52 -14.45 18.45 -17.25
CA SER A 52 -14.20 19.75 -17.89
C SER A 52 -14.39 19.74 -19.42
N PHE A 53 -14.26 18.58 -20.07
CA PHE A 53 -14.53 18.39 -21.49
C PHE A 53 -15.97 17.91 -21.78
N GLY A 54 -16.84 17.84 -20.76
CA GLY A 54 -18.23 17.37 -20.90
C GLY A 54 -18.35 15.87 -21.16
N ALA A 55 -17.30 15.09 -20.87
CA ALA A 55 -17.22 13.66 -21.17
C ALA A 55 -17.58 12.74 -19.99
N GLY A 56 -18.24 13.26 -18.94
CA GLY A 56 -18.71 12.47 -17.81
C GLY A 56 -19.08 13.29 -16.57
N ASP A 57 -19.71 12.65 -15.60
CA ASP A 57 -20.07 13.22 -14.29
C ASP A 57 -18.99 12.91 -13.24
N PHE A 58 -18.76 13.84 -12.32
CA PHE A 58 -17.75 13.71 -11.27
C PHE A 58 -18.21 12.78 -10.13
N GLY A 59 -17.29 11.97 -9.60
CA GLY A 59 -17.48 11.10 -8.43
C GLY A 59 -17.87 9.66 -8.76
N HIS A 60 -18.04 9.29 -10.03
CA HIS A 60 -18.53 7.97 -10.46
C HIS A 60 -17.41 6.93 -10.62
N THR A 61 -16.15 7.35 -10.70
CA THR A 61 -15.00 6.47 -10.77
C THR A 61 -14.84 5.66 -9.49
N ASN A 62 -14.51 4.38 -9.64
CA ASN A 62 -14.29 3.51 -8.50
C ASN A 62 -12.98 3.88 -7.77
N GLY A 63 -13.11 4.42 -6.56
CA GLY A 63 -11.95 4.83 -5.74
C GLY A 63 -11.00 3.69 -5.33
N TRP A 64 -11.41 2.41 -5.47
CA TRP A 64 -10.52 1.26 -5.24
C TRP A 64 -9.30 1.26 -6.16
N LEU A 65 -9.35 1.94 -7.31
CA LEU A 65 -8.21 2.09 -8.20
C LEU A 65 -7.00 2.75 -7.52
N ALA A 66 -7.20 3.50 -6.43
CA ALA A 66 -6.11 4.07 -5.64
C ALA A 66 -5.21 3.01 -4.97
N VAL A 67 -5.67 1.75 -4.86
CA VAL A 67 -4.87 0.62 -4.31
C VAL A 67 -3.75 0.18 -5.25
N ILE A 68 -3.80 0.52 -6.54
CA ILE A 68 -2.84 0.03 -7.55
C ILE A 68 -1.39 0.34 -7.14
N LEU A 69 -1.11 1.57 -6.70
CA LEU A 69 0.24 1.96 -6.27
C LEU A 69 0.67 1.23 -4.97
N PRO A 70 -0.12 1.22 -3.88
CA PRO A 70 0.15 0.38 -2.72
C PRO A 70 0.41 -1.10 -3.06
N ALA A 71 -0.40 -1.69 -3.94
CA ALA A 71 -0.27 -3.09 -4.35
C ALA A 71 1.07 -3.36 -5.03
N TRP A 72 1.53 -2.44 -5.88
CA TRP A 72 2.84 -2.55 -6.53
C TRP A 72 3.99 -2.48 -5.50
N LEU A 73 3.89 -1.58 -4.51
CA LEU A 73 4.86 -1.46 -3.43
C LEU A 73 4.89 -2.70 -2.52
N PHE A 74 3.72 -3.29 -2.22
CA PHE A 74 3.64 -4.56 -1.50
C PHE A 74 4.23 -5.71 -2.31
N TRP A 75 4.06 -5.70 -3.63
CA TRP A 75 4.66 -6.69 -4.52
C TRP A 75 6.19 -6.59 -4.54
N ASP A 76 6.76 -5.38 -4.50
CA ASP A 76 8.20 -5.18 -4.35
C ASP A 76 8.72 -5.74 -3.03
N ASP A 77 8.05 -5.43 -1.91
CA ASP A 77 8.44 -5.97 -0.61
C ASP A 77 8.30 -7.49 -0.59
N PHE A 78 7.21 -8.05 -1.13
CA PHE A 78 7.01 -9.51 -1.25
C PHE A 78 8.16 -10.20 -2.01
N ARG A 79 8.65 -9.59 -3.09
CA ARG A 79 9.77 -10.13 -3.88
C ARG A 79 11.12 -10.06 -3.15
N ALA A 80 11.29 -9.16 -2.18
CA ALA A 80 12.50 -9.05 -1.35
C ALA A 80 12.62 -10.15 -0.28
N TRP A 81 11.55 -10.90 -0.03
CA TRP A 81 11.60 -12.10 0.82
C TRP A 81 12.02 -13.30 0.00
N ASP A 82 12.84 -14.19 0.57
CA ASP A 82 13.29 -15.41 -0.11
C ASP A 82 12.12 -16.30 -0.55
N PHE A 83 12.36 -17.13 -1.58
CA PHE A 83 11.37 -18.08 -2.06
C PHE A 83 10.99 -19.07 -0.96
N GLY A 84 9.72 -19.05 -0.55
CA GLY A 84 9.21 -19.99 0.45
C GLY A 84 7.69 -19.91 0.63
N ALA A 85 7.10 -20.98 1.15
CA ALA A 85 5.67 -21.05 1.45
C ALA A 85 5.26 -19.97 2.48
N ALA A 86 6.19 -19.59 3.37
CA ALA A 86 5.96 -18.60 4.42
C ALA A 86 5.46 -17.25 3.88
N ARG A 87 6.18 -16.65 2.92
CA ARG A 87 5.75 -15.35 2.34
C ARG A 87 4.41 -15.46 1.63
N VAL A 88 4.13 -16.59 0.97
CA VAL A 88 2.87 -16.78 0.24
C VAL A 88 1.70 -16.85 1.22
N VAL A 89 1.83 -17.67 2.27
CA VAL A 89 0.79 -17.79 3.30
C VAL A 89 0.55 -16.45 4.01
N ALA A 90 1.62 -15.75 4.40
CA ALA A 90 1.49 -14.44 5.02
C ALA A 90 0.80 -13.41 4.10
N ALA A 91 1.15 -13.40 2.81
CA ALA A 91 0.55 -12.51 1.81
C ALA A 91 -0.94 -12.81 1.60
N LEU A 92 -1.31 -14.10 1.50
CA LEU A 92 -2.71 -14.51 1.32
C LEU A 92 -3.57 -14.16 2.54
N VAL A 93 -3.06 -14.37 3.75
CA VAL A 93 -3.76 -14.00 4.99
C VAL A 93 -3.90 -12.48 5.07
N ALA A 94 -2.83 -11.71 4.80
CA ALA A 94 -2.89 -10.26 4.78
C ALA A 94 -3.88 -9.74 3.73
N LEU A 95 -3.88 -10.32 2.54
CA LEU A 95 -4.80 -9.96 1.47
C LEU A 95 -6.25 -10.23 1.87
N ALA A 96 -6.56 -11.41 2.40
CA ALA A 96 -7.91 -11.75 2.82
C ALA A 96 -8.44 -10.77 3.88
N VAL A 97 -7.64 -10.49 4.91
CA VAL A 97 -8.01 -9.53 5.97
C VAL A 97 -8.18 -8.13 5.38
N ALA A 98 -7.25 -7.68 4.54
CA ALA A 98 -7.30 -6.36 3.94
C ALA A 98 -8.51 -6.15 3.04
N VAL A 99 -8.87 -7.14 2.23
CA VAL A 99 -10.08 -7.09 1.38
C VAL A 99 -11.33 -6.99 2.24
N LEU A 100 -11.47 -7.82 3.27
CA LEU A 100 -12.63 -7.78 4.16
C LEU A 100 -12.76 -6.43 4.87
N VAL A 101 -11.66 -5.91 5.41
CA VAL A 101 -11.64 -4.61 6.09
C VAL A 101 -11.95 -3.47 5.12
N GLY A 102 -11.35 -3.48 3.92
CA GLY A 102 -11.61 -2.46 2.90
C GLY A 102 -13.05 -2.47 2.40
N LEU A 103 -13.62 -3.66 2.15
CA LEU A 103 -15.03 -3.81 1.75
C LEU A 103 -15.98 -3.37 2.86
N LEU A 104 -15.68 -3.69 4.12
CA LEU A 104 -16.47 -3.23 5.27
C LEU A 104 -16.50 -1.71 5.34
N VAL A 105 -15.34 -1.05 5.25
CA VAL A 105 -15.25 0.42 5.29
C VAL A 105 -15.95 1.06 4.09
N ALA A 106 -15.77 0.53 2.89
CA ALA A 106 -16.47 1.01 1.70
C ALA A 106 -18.00 0.86 1.84
N GLY A 107 -18.47 -0.27 2.39
CA GLY A 107 -19.88 -0.53 2.65
C GLY A 107 -20.48 0.42 3.68
N LEU A 108 -19.75 0.74 4.75
CA LEU A 108 -20.17 1.77 5.71
C LEU A 108 -20.26 3.17 5.08
N ALA A 109 -19.45 3.42 4.04
CA ALA A 109 -19.45 4.65 3.27
C ALA A 109 -20.34 4.60 2.01
N ALA A 110 -21.24 3.61 1.86
CA ALA A 110 -22.01 3.42 0.63
C ALA A 110 -22.96 4.58 0.25
N GLY A 111 -23.26 5.48 1.20
CA GLY A 111 -24.04 6.70 0.94
C GLY A 111 -23.24 7.83 0.27
N PHE A 112 -21.92 7.71 0.15
CA PHE A 112 -21.04 8.69 -0.50
C PHE A 112 -20.82 8.37 -1.99
N PRO A 113 -20.32 9.33 -2.80
CA PRO A 113 -19.93 9.06 -4.17
C PRO A 113 -18.96 7.86 -4.27
N PRO A 114 -19.08 7.03 -5.32
CA PRO A 114 -18.21 5.85 -5.55
C PRO A 114 -16.71 6.13 -5.39
N LEU A 115 -16.24 7.30 -5.82
CA LEU A 115 -14.85 7.71 -5.66
C LEU A 115 -14.43 7.80 -4.19
N LEU A 116 -15.24 8.44 -3.35
CA LEU A 116 -14.94 8.64 -1.94
C LEU A 116 -15.10 7.33 -1.14
N SER A 117 -16.19 6.59 -1.35
CA SER A 117 -16.40 5.28 -0.70
C SER A 117 -15.28 4.31 -1.05
N GLY A 118 -14.91 4.22 -2.33
CA GLY A 118 -13.81 3.38 -2.80
C GLY A 118 -12.44 3.82 -2.25
N ALA A 119 -12.18 5.13 -2.17
CA ALA A 119 -10.94 5.65 -1.61
C ALA A 119 -10.80 5.34 -0.11
N LEU A 120 -11.88 5.44 0.67
CA LEU A 120 -11.90 5.03 2.07
C LEU A 120 -11.64 3.52 2.22
N GLY A 121 -12.26 2.71 1.36
CA GLY A 121 -11.97 1.27 1.27
C GLY A 121 -10.51 0.98 0.94
N ALA A 122 -9.92 1.72 0.00
CA ALA A 122 -8.52 1.62 -0.38
C ALA A 122 -7.56 1.95 0.78
N VAL A 123 -7.86 2.98 1.56
CA VAL A 123 -7.08 3.35 2.76
C VAL A 123 -7.13 2.21 3.78
N ALA A 124 -8.32 1.73 4.10
CA ALA A 124 -8.54 0.67 5.06
C ALA A 124 -7.85 -0.64 4.63
N PHE A 125 -7.97 -1.01 3.34
CA PHE A 125 -7.23 -2.12 2.73
C PHE A 125 -5.72 -1.95 2.93
N THR A 126 -5.17 -0.79 2.57
CA THR A 126 -3.71 -0.55 2.59
C THR A 126 -3.16 -0.66 4.01
N VAL A 127 -3.86 -0.08 4.99
CA VAL A 127 -3.46 -0.13 6.40
C VAL A 127 -3.59 -1.55 6.96
N ALA A 128 -4.69 -2.24 6.68
CA ALA A 128 -4.91 -3.61 7.14
C ALA A 128 -3.90 -4.58 6.53
N TYR A 129 -3.61 -4.43 5.23
CA TYR A 129 -2.60 -5.26 4.57
C TYR A 129 -1.23 -5.07 5.22
N ALA A 130 -0.76 -3.83 5.37
CA ALA A 130 0.55 -3.54 5.94
C ALA A 130 0.67 -4.05 7.39
N THR A 131 -0.38 -3.87 8.21
CA THR A 131 -0.37 -4.30 9.62
C THR A 131 -0.41 -5.81 9.81
N VAL A 132 -0.97 -6.57 8.86
CA VAL A 132 -0.96 -8.04 8.91
C VAL A 132 0.30 -8.61 8.24
N TRP A 133 0.65 -8.11 7.06
CA TRP A 133 1.81 -8.53 6.27
C TRP A 133 3.11 -8.38 7.05
N PHE A 134 3.40 -7.17 7.54
CA PHE A 134 4.69 -6.82 8.11
C PHE A 134 5.12 -7.72 9.30
N PRO A 135 4.29 -7.91 10.34
CA PRO A 135 4.62 -8.85 11.41
C PRO A 135 4.43 -10.31 10.98
N GLY A 136 3.46 -10.62 10.12
CA GLY A 136 3.12 -11.97 9.71
C GLY A 136 4.26 -12.68 8.97
N VAL A 137 4.84 -12.02 7.96
CA VAL A 137 5.95 -12.60 7.19
C VAL A 137 7.19 -12.82 8.05
N ARG A 138 7.50 -11.88 8.94
CA ARG A 138 8.62 -11.97 9.90
C ARG A 138 8.44 -13.09 10.90
N TRP A 139 7.23 -13.25 11.41
CA TRP A 139 6.93 -14.31 12.36
C TRP A 139 7.03 -15.69 11.72
N LEU A 140 6.51 -15.84 10.50
CA LEU A 140 6.50 -17.13 9.81
C LEU A 140 7.90 -17.51 9.32
N ALA A 141 8.66 -16.55 8.78
CA ALA A 141 10.04 -16.76 8.36
C ALA A 141 10.93 -17.28 9.51
N ARG A 142 10.74 -16.78 10.75
CA ARG A 142 11.47 -17.27 11.94
C ARG A 142 11.09 -18.70 12.38
N ARG A 143 9.96 -19.23 11.91
CA ARG A 143 9.47 -20.57 12.30
C ARG A 143 9.73 -21.64 11.24
N THR A 144 10.00 -21.24 10.01
CA THR A 144 10.13 -22.14 8.86
C THR A 144 11.50 -22.09 8.19
N GLY A 145 12.39 -21.18 8.61
CA GLY A 145 13.79 -21.10 8.18
C GLY A 145 14.72 -21.43 9.34
#